data_AF-A0A969T841-F1
#
_entry.id   AF-A0A969T841-F1
#
_cell.length_a   1.000
_cell.length_b   1.000
_cell.length_c   1.000
_cell.angle_alpha   90.00
_cell.angle_beta   90.00
_cell.angle_gamma   90.00
#
_symmetry.space_group_name_H-M   'P 1'
#
loop_
_entity.id
_entity.type
_entity.pdbx_description
1 polymer ?
#
loop_
_entity_poly.entity_id
_entity_poly.type
_entity_poly.pdbx_seq_one_letter_code
_entity_poly.pdbx_strand_id
1 'polypeptide(L)' 'MDINLRCDESEVIFECSNSYNTNAESTIQKGGVGLENVRRRLELIYPGRHDLIISKENNIFKVALKINYSKS' A
#
# COMPACT_ATOMS: atom_id res chain seq x y z
N MET A 1 4.04 -12.53 -8.26
CA MET A 1 4.28 -11.47 -7.27
C MET A 1 4.86 -10.36 -8.07
N ASP A 2 4.15 -9.24 -8.06
CA ASP A 2 4.35 -8.16 -9.00
C ASP A 2 4.59 -6.92 -8.17
N ILE A 3 5.66 -6.21 -8.48
CA ILE A 3 6.10 -5.02 -7.76
C ILE A 3 6.49 -3.98 -8.80
N ASN A 4 5.89 -2.80 -8.71
CA ASN A 4 6.16 -1.67 -9.56
C ASN A 4 6.45 -0.45 -8.70
N LEU A 5 7.50 0.27 -9.04
CA LEU A 5 7.83 1.56 -8.46
C LEU A 5 8.06 2.55 -9.60
N ARG A 6 7.34 3.65 -9.56
CA ARG A 6 7.50 4.79 -10.47
C ARG A 6 7.70 6.04 -9.63
N CYS A 7 8.54 6.93 -10.12
CA CYS A 7 8.94 8.14 -9.42
C CYS A 7 9.24 9.19 -10.48
N ASP A 8 8.70 10.39 -10.30
CA ASP A 8 9.00 11.57 -11.11
C ASP A 8 9.27 12.80 -10.22
N GLU A 9 9.27 14.00 -10.78
CA GLU A 9 9.57 15.23 -10.03
C GLU A 9 8.47 15.62 -9.03
N SER A 10 7.27 15.04 -9.15
CA SER A 10 6.07 15.44 -8.43
C SER A 10 5.43 14.32 -7.62
N GLU A 11 5.62 13.05 -8.03
CA GLU A 11 5.00 11.92 -7.37
C GLU A 11 5.84 10.64 -7.34
N VAL A 12 5.56 9.82 -6.32
CA VAL A 12 5.99 8.42 -6.21
C VAL A 12 4.75 7.55 -6.23
N ILE A 13 4.75 6.56 -7.13
CA ILE A 13 3.72 5.53 -7.23
C ILE A 13 4.38 4.19 -6.95
N PHE A 14 3.91 3.50 -5.91
CA PHE A 14 4.30 2.14 -5.57
C PHE A 14 3.09 1.22 -5.67
N GLU A 15 3.22 0.11 -6.39
CA GLU A 15 2.21 -0.92 -6.48
C GLU A 15 2.84 -2.27 -6.21
N CYS A 16 2.21 -3.08 -5.37
CA CYS A 16 2.58 -4.49 -5.25
C CYS A 16 1.35 -5.38 -5.17
N SER A 17 1.47 -6.58 -5.73
CA SER A 17 0.46 -7.61 -5.60
C SER A 17 1.06 -8.99 -5.43
N ASN A 18 0.46 -9.77 -4.55
CA ASN A 18 0.74 -11.18 -4.43
C ASN A 18 -0.55 -11.98 -4.40
N SER A 19 -0.48 -13.24 -4.82
CA SER A 19 -1.56 -14.17 -4.55
C SER A 19 -1.59 -14.53 -3.07
N TYR A 20 -2.79 -14.64 -2.51
CA TYR A 20 -3.02 -15.15 -1.16
C TYR A 20 -3.94 -16.36 -1.24
N ASN A 21 -3.72 -17.33 -0.34
CA ASN A 21 -4.51 -18.54 -0.29
C ASN A 21 -5.65 -18.33 0.73
N THR A 22 -6.90 -18.39 0.27
CA THR A 22 -8.09 -18.25 1.13
C THR A 22 -8.17 -19.38 2.16
N ASN A 23 -7.69 -20.59 1.83
CA ASN A 23 -7.71 -21.73 2.75
C ASN A 23 -6.67 -21.67 3.90
N ALA A 24 -5.84 -20.62 3.96
CA ALA A 24 -4.87 -20.40 5.05
C ALA A 24 -5.47 -19.53 6.19
N GLU A 25 -6.75 -19.73 6.48
CA GLU A 25 -7.61 -18.80 7.25
C GLU A 25 -7.29 -18.66 8.75
N SER A 26 -6.29 -19.34 9.31
CA SER A 26 -6.05 -19.34 10.77
C SER A 26 -4.76 -18.66 11.24
N THR A 27 -3.86 -18.18 10.38
CA THR A 27 -2.58 -17.57 10.83
C THR A 27 -2.37 -16.11 10.40
N ILE A 28 -3.13 -15.60 9.44
CA ILE A 28 -2.95 -14.23 8.90
C ILE A 28 -3.90 -13.20 9.56
N GLN A 29 -4.25 -13.37 10.85
CA GLN A 29 -4.89 -12.29 11.60
C GLN A 29 -3.90 -11.23 12.14
N LYS A 30 -2.59 -11.42 11.94
CA LYS A 30 -1.55 -10.48 12.41
C LYS A 30 -1.00 -9.51 11.35
N GLY A 31 -1.70 -9.35 10.23
CA GLY A 31 -1.29 -8.42 9.15
C GLY A 31 -1.66 -6.94 9.38
N GLY A 32 -2.44 -6.62 10.42
CA GLY A 32 -3.02 -5.28 10.62
C GLY A 32 -2.02 -4.22 11.10
N VAL A 33 -1.06 -4.60 11.96
CA VAL A 33 -0.12 -3.64 12.59
C VAL A 33 0.78 -2.96 11.56
N GLY A 34 1.21 -3.69 10.52
CA GLY A 34 2.08 -3.13 9.49
C GLY A 34 1.40 -2.02 8.70
N LEU A 35 0.18 -2.28 8.22
CA LEU A 35 -0.58 -1.31 7.43
C LEU A 35 -1.09 -0.13 8.25
N GLU A 36 -1.47 -0.37 9.51
CA GLU A 36 -1.87 0.71 10.42
C GLU A 36 -0.69 1.65 10.72
N ASN A 37 0.51 1.11 10.96
CA ASN A 37 1.72 1.90 11.12
C ASN A 37 2.07 2.69 9.86
N VAL A 38 1.90 2.08 8.68
CA VAL A 38 2.11 2.77 7.40
C VAL A 38 1.13 3.93 7.25
N ARG A 39 -0.17 3.71 7.46
CA ARG A 39 -1.20 4.78 7.43
C ARG A 39 -0.86 5.92 8.38
N ARG A 40 -0.52 5.61 9.64
CA ARG A 40 -0.16 6.63 10.63
C ARG A 40 1.08 7.43 10.22
N ARG A 41 2.10 6.78 9.66
CA ARG A 41 3.32 7.47 9.20
C ARG A 41 3.05 8.35 7.98
N LEU A 42 2.22 7.89 7.06
CA LEU A 42 1.84 8.67 5.89
C LEU A 42 1.06 9.93 6.28
N GLU A 43 0.12 9.83 7.22
CA GLU A 43 -0.59 11.00 7.76
C GLU A 43 0.35 12.02 8.44
N LEU A 44 1.39 11.55 9.12
CA LEU A 44 2.35 12.43 9.79
C LEU A 44 3.33 13.11 8.82
N ILE A 45 3.81 12.39 7.81
CA ILE A 45 4.91 12.86 6.93
C ILE A 45 4.35 13.52 5.65
N TYR A 46 3.22 13.03 5.15
CA TYR A 46 2.57 13.46 3.90
C TYR A 46 1.08 13.76 4.11
N PRO A 47 0.70 14.64 5.06
CA PRO A 47 -0.70 14.96 5.34
C PRO A 47 -1.39 15.50 4.09
N GLY A 48 -2.53 14.90 3.70
CA GLY A 48 -3.30 15.28 2.51
C GLY A 48 -2.56 15.12 1.18
N ARG A 49 -1.41 14.44 1.18
CA ARG A 49 -0.52 14.30 0.02
C ARG A 49 -0.21 12.84 -0.31
N HIS A 50 -1.07 11.92 0.13
CA HIS A 50 -0.91 10.51 -0.18
C HIS A 50 -2.27 9.82 -0.38
N ASP A 51 -2.25 8.77 -1.19
CA ASP A 51 -3.36 7.83 -1.37
C ASP A 51 -2.85 6.41 -1.15
N LEU A 52 -3.44 5.69 -0.21
CA LEU A 52 -3.13 4.27 0.05
C LEU A 52 -4.38 3.43 -0.21
N ILE A 53 -4.35 2.66 -1.31
CA ILE A 53 -5.40 1.73 -1.71
C ILE A 53 -4.95 0.31 -1.42
N ILE A 54 -5.80 -0.45 -0.74
CA ILE A 54 -5.56 -1.85 -0.40
C ILE A 54 -6.78 -2.64 -0.82
N SER A 55 -6.58 -3.64 -1.67
CA SER A 55 -7.67 -4.48 -2.19
C SER A 55 -7.32 -5.95 -2.06
N LYS A 56 -8.37 -6.76 -1.87
CA LYS A 56 -8.33 -8.22 -1.81
C LYS A 56 -9.44 -8.73 -2.72
N GLU A 57 -9.07 -9.26 -3.87
CA GLU A 57 -10.04 -9.80 -4.83
C GLU A 57 -9.39 -10.94 -5.63
N ASN A 58 -10.16 -11.96 -5.99
CA ASN A 58 -9.72 -13.05 -6.89
C ASN A 58 -8.40 -13.72 -6.45
N ASN A 59 -8.24 -13.96 -5.15
CA ASN A 59 -7.02 -14.49 -4.54
C ASN A 59 -5.78 -13.61 -4.73
N ILE A 60 -5.94 -12.33 -5.06
CA ILE A 60 -4.87 -11.34 -5.17
C ILE A 60 -5.04 -10.29 -4.07
N PHE A 61 -3.96 -10.08 -3.31
CA PHE A 61 -3.81 -8.95 -2.40
C PHE A 61 -3.00 -7.89 -3.13
N LYS A 62 -3.56 -6.70 -3.31
CA LYS A 62 -2.92 -5.59 -3.99
C LYS A 62 -2.84 -4.38 -3.06
N VAL A 63 -1.68 -3.74 -3.04
CA VAL A 63 -1.41 -2.46 -2.39
C VAL A 63 -0.97 -1.47 -3.47
N ALA A 64 -1.56 -0.29 -3.47
CA ALA A 64 -1.14 0.84 -4.28
C ALA A 64 -0.99 2.07 -3.38
N LEU A 65 0.18 2.71 -3.43
CA LEU A 65 0.53 3.91 -2.70
C LEU A 65 0.95 4.97 -3.69
N LYS A 66 0.29 6.13 -3.63
CA LYS A 66 0.69 7.35 -4.34
C LYS A 66 1.07 8.40 -3.31
N ILE A 67 2.20 9.06 -3.49
CA ILE A 67 2.65 10.17 -2.65
C ILE A 67 2.97 11.35 -3.57
N ASN A 68 2.40 12.51 -3.28
CA ASN A 68 2.74 13.76 -3.93
C ASN A 68 3.73 14.55 -3.06
N TYR A 69 4.82 15.03 -3.66
CA TYR A 69 5.80 15.89 -3.00
C TYR A 69 6.18 17.10 -3.87
N SER A 70 5.37 17.42 -4.89
CA SER A 70 5.55 18.67 -5.62
C SER A 70 5.55 19.85 -4.65
N LYS A 71 6.55 20.72 -4.75
CA LYS A 71 6.58 21.98 -4.01
C LYS A 71 5.58 22.92 -4.69
N SER A 72 4.60 23.41 -3.93
CA SER A 72 3.80 24.58 -4.32
C SER A 72 4.68 25.81 -4.53
#